data_AF-A0A318JNI1-F1
#
_entry.id   AF-A0A318JNI1-F1
#
_cell.length_a   1.000
_cell.length_b   1.000
_cell.length_c   1.000
_cell.angle_alpha   90.00
_cell.angle_beta   90.00
_cell.angle_gamma   90.00
#
_symmetry.space_group_name_H-M   'P 1'
#
loop_
_entity.id
_entity.type
_entity.pdbx_description
1 polymer ?
#
loop_
_entity_poly.entity_id
_entity_poly.type
_entity_poly.pdbx_seq_one_letter_code
_entity_poly.pdbx_strand_id
1 'polypeptide(L)' 'MYRLRLISRDFGVDDSGPWHSTHEQARKAARLMYLLYKGEVRVEIHRVVDLRSRKMEKVEELK' A
#
# COMPACT_ATOMS: atom_id res chain seq x y z
N MET A 1 0.36 0.63 -18.18
CA MET A 1 -0.71 0.96 -17.22
C MET A 1 -0.28 0.46 -15.84
N TYR A 2 0.09 1.35 -14.91
CA TYR A 2 0.58 0.94 -13.60
C TYR A 2 -0.60 0.67 -12.66
N ARG A 3 -0.69 -0.54 -12.11
CA ARG A 3 -1.73 -0.92 -11.14
C ARG A 3 -1.16 -0.70 -9.73
N LEU A 4 -1.48 0.44 -9.12
CA LEU A 4 -1.21 0.67 -7.70
C LEU A 4 -2.08 -0.28 -6.88
N ARG A 5 -1.44 -1.17 -6.11
CA ARG A 5 -2.10 -2.01 -5.12
C ARG A 5 -1.64 -1.57 -3.74
N LEU A 6 -2.58 -1.25 -2.87
CA LEU A 6 -2.32 -0.99 -1.46
C LEU A 6 -2.12 -2.33 -0.76
N ILE A 7 -0.87 -2.79 -0.66
CA ILE A 7 -0.52 -4.07 -0.05
C ILE A 7 -0.31 -3.84 1.45
N SER A 8 -1.21 -4.34 2.27
CA SER A 8 -1.08 -4.39 3.72
C SER A 8 -2.01 -5.46 4.31
N ARG A 9 -1.48 -6.19 5.30
CA ARG A 9 -2.26 -7.16 6.10
C ARG A 9 -3.43 -6.49 6.83
N ASP A 10 -3.30 -5.20 7.18
CA ASP A 10 -4.36 -4.44 7.86
C ASP A 10 -5.58 -4.20 6.98
N PHE A 11 -5.39 -4.22 5.65
CA PHE A 11 -6.44 -4.03 4.65
C PHE A 11 -6.85 -5.34 3.97
N GLY A 12 -6.28 -6.47 4.40
CA GLY A 12 -6.52 -7.77 3.77
C GLY A 12 -6.07 -7.78 2.31
N VAL A 13 -4.89 -7.22 2.02
CA VAL A 13 -4.23 -7.28 0.70
C VAL A 13 -2.78 -7.68 0.91
N ASP A 14 -2.34 -8.79 0.33
CA ASP A 14 -0.96 -9.29 0.41
C ASP A 14 -0.42 -9.64 -0.99
N ASP A 15 0.89 -9.75 -1.11
CA ASP A 15 1.60 -10.13 -2.34
C ASP A 15 1.39 -11.60 -2.74
N SER A 16 0.86 -12.42 -1.83
CA SER A 16 0.78 -13.87 -1.97
C SER A 16 -0.46 -14.39 -2.73
N GLY A 17 -1.45 -13.56 -3.05
CA GLY A 17 -2.65 -14.01 -3.80
C GLY A 17 -3.92 -13.21 -3.50
N PRO A 18 -5.10 -13.64 -4.00
CA PRO A 18 -6.36 -12.94 -3.76
C PRO A 18 -6.78 -13.15 -2.31
N TRP A 19 -6.63 -12.10 -1.51
CA TRP A 19 -7.15 -12.04 -0.16
C TRP A 19 -8.51 -11.33 -0.19
N HIS A 20 -9.55 -12.00 0.32
CA HIS A 20 -10.88 -11.39 0.43
C HIS A 20 -10.90 -10.43 1.63
N SER A 21 -10.82 -9.13 1.35
CA SER A 21 -10.93 -8.09 2.37
C SER A 21 -12.32 -8.11 3.00
N THR A 22 -12.40 -7.96 4.33
CA THR A 22 -13.69 -7.72 4.98
C THR A 22 -14.20 -6.31 4.63
N HIS A 23 -15.50 -6.06 4.78
CA HIS A 23 -16.07 -4.71 4.61
C HIS A 23 -15.37 -3.65 5.49
N GLU A 24 -14.97 -4.03 6.71
CA GLU A 24 -14.26 -3.15 7.63
C GLU A 24 -12.84 -2.82 7.10
N GLN A 25 -12.11 -3.82 6.61
CA GLN A 25 -10.79 -3.64 6.01
C GLN A 25 -10.85 -2.76 4.77
N ALA A 26 -11.85 -2.97 3.90
CA ALA A 26 -12.08 -2.13 2.73
C ALA A 26 -12.37 -0.67 3.12
N ARG A 27 -13.16 -0.45 4.18
CA ARG A 27 -13.44 0.91 4.69
C ARG A 27 -12.18 1.57 5.25
N LYS A 28 -11.34 0.83 5.98
CA LYS A 28 -10.05 1.34 6.50
C LYS A 28 -9.11 1.72 5.34
N ALA A 29 -9.01 0.88 4.32
CA ALA A 29 -8.23 1.18 3.11
C ALA A 29 -8.73 2.43 2.39
N ALA A 30 -10.05 2.55 2.19
CA ALA A 30 -10.65 3.73 1.56
C ALA A 30 -10.38 5.01 2.36
N ARG A 31 -10.47 4.94 3.70
CA ARG A 31 -10.16 6.08 4.57
C ARG A 31 -8.69 6.48 4.46
N LEU A 32 -7.76 5.52 4.46
CA LEU A 32 -6.33 5.81 4.27
C LEU A 32 -6.08 6.50 2.93
N MET A 33 -6.68 6.00 1.85
CA MET A 33 -6.56 6.60 0.51
C MET A 33 -7.13 8.02 0.46
N TYR A 34 -8.22 8.28 1.19
CA TYR A 34 -8.78 9.63 1.31
C TYR A 34 -7.84 10.58 2.03
N LEU A 35 -7.24 10.15 3.14
CA LEU A 35 -6.25 10.95 3.88
C LEU A 35 -5.01 11.23 3.04
N LEU A 36 -4.55 10.24 2.25
CA LEU A 36 -3.46 10.40 1.30
C LEU A 36 -3.79 11.46 0.25
N TYR A 37 -4.98 11.38 -0.36
CA TYR A 37 -5.44 12.37 -1.32
C TYR A 37 -5.51 13.79 -0.71
N LYS A 38 -5.81 13.89 0.59
CA LYS A 38 -5.86 15.17 1.31
C LYS A 38 -4.49 15.71 1.73
N GLY A 39 -3.40 14.96 1.56
CA GLY A 39 -2.08 15.35 2.07
C GLY A 39 -2.02 15.37 3.60
N GLU A 40 -2.86 14.58 4.26
CA GLU A 40 -2.91 14.50 5.72
C GLU A 40 -2.03 13.36 6.27
N VAL A 41 -1.43 12.56 5.38
CA VAL A 41 -0.55 11.45 5.73
C VAL A 41 0.69 11.46 4.85
N ARG A 42 1.85 11.34 5.50
CA ARG A 42 3.13 11.17 4.82
C ARG A 42 3.20 9.77 4.21
N VAL A 43 3.51 9.69 2.92
CA VAL A 43 3.67 8.42 2.22
C VAL A 43 5.07 8.27 1.68
N GLU A 44 5.64 7.09 1.91
CA GLU A 44 6.91 6.70 1.33
C GLU A 44 6.66 5.65 0.26
N ILE A 45 7.15 5.89 -0.95
CA ILE A 45 7.11 4.92 -2.04
C ILE A 45 8.43 4.16 -2.04
N HIS A 46 8.35 2.86 -1.82
CA HIS A 46 9.49 1.96 -1.80
C HIS A 46 9.46 1.08 -3.06
N ARG A 47 10.61 0.95 -3.72
CA ARG A 47 10.80 0.03 -4.84
C ARG A 47 11.52 -1.21 -4.33
N VAL A 48 10.96 -2.37 -4.62
CA VAL A 48 11.64 -3.65 -4.39
C VAL A 48 12.76 -3.78 -5.42
N VAL A 49 14.00 -3.78 -4.97
CA VAL A 49 15.20 -3.90 -5.83
C VAL A 49 15.72 -5.32 -5.89
N ASP A 50 15.40 -6.15 -4.89
CA ASP A 50 15.69 -7.58 -4.90
C ASP A 50 14.59 -8.37 -4.19
N LEU A 51 13.92 -9.24 -4.93
CA LEU A 51 12.83 -10.09 -4.45
C LEU A 51 13.31 -11.22 -3.53
N ARG A 52 14.55 -11.71 -3.68
CA ARG A 52 15.10 -12.81 -2.87
C ARG A 52 15.52 -12.32 -1.49
N SER A 53 16.15 -11.15 -1.41
CA SER A 53 16.54 -10.54 -0.14
C SER A 53 15.49 -9.60 0.46
N ARG A 54 14.38 -9.37 -0.25
CA ARG A 54 13.36 -8.36 0.09
C ARG A 54 13.95 -6.96 0.30
N LYS A 55 15.06 -6.66 -0.38
CA LYS A 55 15.70 -5.36 -0.29
C LYS A 55 14.82 -4.32 -0.97
N MET A 56 14.51 -3.27 -0.22
CA MET A 56 13.68 -2.15 -0.66
C MET A 56 14.50 -0.87 -0.61
N GLU A 57 14.27 0.00 -1.59
CA GLU A 57 14.85 1.34 -1.65
C GLU A 57 13.72 2.37 -1.66
N LYS A 58 13.84 3.41 -0.83
CA LYS A 58 12.89 4.52 -0.84
C LYS A 58 13.14 5.37 -2.08
N VAL A 59 12.13 5.48 -2.93
CA VAL A 59 12.21 6.21 -4.20
C VAL A 59 11.63 7.60 -4.07
N GLU A 60 10.55 7.74 -3.29
CA GLU A 60 9.82 8.99 -3.22
C GLU A 60 9.16 9.17 -1.85
N GLU A 61 8.98 10.43 -1.48
CA GLU A 61 8.21 10.84 -0.31
C GLU A 61 7.16 11.87 -0.75
N LEU A 62 5.90 11.56 -0.49
CA LEU A 62 4.77 12.44 -0.71
C LEU A 62 4.33 13.01 0.64
N LYS A 63 4.08 14.32 0.67
CA LYS A 63 3.51 15.05 1.81
C LYS A 63 2.03 15.28 1.59
#